data_AF-A0A239X6S2-F1
#
_entry.id   AF-A0A239X6S2-F1
#
_cell.length_a   1.000
_cell.length_b   1.000
_cell.length_c   1.000
_cell.angle_alpha   90.00
_cell.angle_beta   90.00
_cell.angle_gamma   90.00
#
_symmetry.space_group_name_H-M   'P 1'
#
loop_
_entity.id
_entity.type
_entity.pdbx_description
1 polymer ?
#
loop_
_entity_poly.entity_id
_entity_poly.type
_entity_poly.pdbx_seq_one_letter_code
_entity_poly.pdbx_strand_id
1 'polypeptide(L)'
;MKKQILLPKYTGLLVQMGENIKLARKRRKLTAMQVAERAGIARSTLYLVEKGDSSVSMGAYFNVLRVLGLQNDFLKLAADDEMGRKLQDLDLL
;
A
#
# COMPACT_ATOMS: atom_id res chain seq x y z
N MET A 1 -2.38 16.59 -12.50
CA MET A 1 -1.68 15.28 -12.43
C MET A 1 -2.39 14.30 -13.35
N LYS A 2 -1.64 13.53 -14.14
CA LYS A 2 -2.21 12.50 -15.04
C LYS A 2 -2.71 11.33 -14.19
N LYS A 3 -3.99 10.98 -14.31
CA LYS A 3 -4.56 9.83 -13.59
C LYS A 3 -3.92 8.56 -14.13
N GLN A 4 -3.30 7.78 -13.25
CA GLN A 4 -2.75 6.48 -13.61
C GLN A 4 -3.91 5.50 -13.79
N ILE A 5 -4.16 5.10 -15.04
CA ILE A 5 -5.22 4.17 -15.40
C ILE A 5 -4.66 2.76 -15.23
N LEU A 6 -5.13 2.07 -14.18
CA LEU A 6 -4.82 0.67 -13.98
C LEU A 6 -5.82 -0.20 -14.75
N LEU A 7 -5.32 -1.29 -15.33
CA LEU A 7 -6.17 -2.30 -15.94
C LEU A 7 -7.09 -2.90 -14.85
N PRO A 8 -8.40 -3.10 -15.12
CA PRO A 8 -9.35 -3.59 -14.12
C PRO A 8 -8.94 -4.89 -13.43
N LYS A 9 -8.20 -5.78 -14.12
CA LYS A 9 -7.68 -7.02 -13.52
C LYS A 9 -6.68 -6.80 -12.38
N TYR A 10 -5.99 -5.65 -12.35
CA TYR A 10 -4.94 -5.36 -11.37
C TYR A 10 -5.39 -4.42 -10.25
N THR A 11 -6.55 -3.77 -10.38
CA THR A 11 -7.10 -2.93 -9.30
C THR A 11 -7.43 -3.74 -8.06
N GLY A 12 -7.80 -5.02 -8.22
CA GLY A 12 -8.09 -5.93 -7.11
C GLY A 12 -6.95 -6.08 -6.10
N LEU A 13 -5.69 -6.04 -6.56
CA LEU A 13 -4.52 -6.13 -5.67
C LEU A 13 -4.42 -4.92 -4.74
N LEU A 14 -4.64 -3.71 -5.28
CA LEU A 14 -4.64 -2.49 -4.47
C LEU A 14 -5.83 -2.45 -3.53
N VAL A 15 -7.02 -2.86 -3.98
CA VAL A 15 -8.21 -2.96 -3.13
C VAL A 15 -7.97 -3.89 -1.94
N GLN A 16 -7.38 -5.06 -2.19
CA GLN A 16 -7.03 -6.01 -1.13
C GLN A 16 -6.00 -5.42 -0.16
N MET A 17 -4.97 -4.73 -0.66
CA MET A 17 -4.01 -4.02 0.17
C MET A 17 -4.68 -2.94 1.05
N GLY A 18 -5.60 -2.15 0.47
CA GLY A 18 -6.37 -1.15 1.20
C GLY A 18 -7.23 -1.74 2.32
N GLU A 19 -7.92 -2.86 2.06
CA GLU A 19 -8.71 -3.55 3.09
C GLU A 19 -7.81 -4.12 4.19
N ASN A 20 -6.62 -4.64 3.85
CA ASN A 20 -5.64 -5.08 4.85
C ASN A 20 -5.22 -3.94 5.79
N ILE A 21 -4.98 -2.74 5.25
CA ILE A 21 -4.67 -1.52 6.04
C ILE A 21 -5.83 -1.17 6.96
N LYS A 22 -7.06 -1.18 6.44
CA LYS A 22 -8.28 -0.90 7.21
C LYS A 22 -8.49 -1.89 8.35
N LEU A 23 -8.28 -3.18 8.09
CA LEU A 23 -8.33 -4.23 9.10
C LEU A 23 -7.22 -4.04 10.15
N ALA A 24 -6.00 -3.70 9.74
CA ALA A 24 -4.89 -3.40 10.65
C ALA A 24 -5.22 -2.22 11.59
N ARG A 25 -5.86 -1.16 11.07
CA ARG A 25 -6.36 -0.05 11.88
C ARG A 25 -7.43 -0.49 12.88
N LYS A 26 -8.44 -1.24 12.41
CA LYS A 26 -9.55 -1.73 13.26
C LYS A 26 -9.05 -2.65 14.37
N ARG A 27 -8.11 -3.56 14.09
CA ARG A 27 -7.49 -4.45 15.09
C ARG A 27 -6.78 -3.67 16.21
N ARG A 28 -6.22 -2.50 15.89
CA ARG A 28 -5.60 -1.57 16.84
C ARG A 28 -6.60 -0.64 17.54
N LYS A 29 -7.91 -0.78 17.26
CA LYS A 29 -9.00 0.05 17.79
C LYS A 29 -8.81 1.55 17.53
N LEU A 30 -8.15 1.92 16.42
CA LEU A 30 -7.92 3.31 16.05
C LEU A 30 -9.05 3.83 15.15
N THR A 31 -9.51 5.04 15.43
CA THR A 31 -10.46 5.74 14.56
C THR A 31 -9.78 6.23 13.29
N ALA A 32 -10.57 6.44 12.24
CA ALA A 32 -10.07 7.02 11.00
C ALA A 32 -9.46 8.42 11.23
N MET A 33 -10.07 9.23 12.10
CA MET A 33 -9.54 10.56 12.44
C MET A 33 -8.16 10.48 13.09
N GLN A 34 -7.99 9.62 14.10
CA GLN A 34 -6.69 9.45 14.78
C GLN A 34 -5.58 9.04 13.84
N VAL A 35 -5.85 8.11 12.91
CA VAL A 35 -4.82 7.67 11.96
C VAL A 35 -4.52 8.75 10.93
N ALA A 36 -5.55 9.42 10.40
CA ALA A 36 -5.37 10.49 9.42
C ALA A 36 -4.53 11.65 9.99
N GLU A 37 -4.83 12.08 11.21
CA GLU A 37 -4.09 13.13 11.92
C GLU A 37 -2.62 12.74 12.15
N ARG A 38 -2.36 11.54 12.70
CA ARG A 38 -0.99 11.05 12.93
C ARG A 38 -0.21 10.81 11.64
N ALA A 39 -0.89 10.54 10.53
CA ALA A 39 -0.29 10.35 9.22
C ALA A 39 -0.11 11.68 8.45
N GLY A 40 -0.61 12.81 8.98
CA GLY A 40 -0.52 14.11 8.34
C GLY A 40 -1.36 14.22 7.06
N ILE A 41 -2.51 13.54 6.99
CA ILE A 41 -3.39 13.53 5.82
C ILE A 41 -4.83 13.84 6.19
N ALA A 42 -5.64 14.24 5.20
CA ALA A 42 -7.07 14.38 5.40
C ALA A 42 -7.75 13.02 5.66
N ARG A 43 -8.83 13.02 6.45
CA ARG A 43 -9.66 11.80 6.67
C ARG A 43 -10.17 11.20 5.36
N SER A 44 -10.50 12.04 4.37
CA SER A 44 -10.89 11.61 3.02
C SER A 44 -9.76 10.86 2.31
N THR A 45 -8.51 11.30 2.46
CA THR A 45 -7.34 10.60 1.92
C THR A 45 -7.17 9.24 2.58
N LEU A 46 -7.35 9.13 3.90
CA LEU A 46 -7.30 7.83 4.59
C LEU A 46 -8.38 6.88 4.05
N TYR A 47 -9.58 7.37 3.79
CA TYR A 47 -10.65 6.54 3.19
C TYR A 47 -10.25 6.00 1.81
N LEU A 48 -9.57 6.81 0.98
CA LEU A 48 -9.05 6.38 -0.32
C LEU A 48 -7.91 5.37 -0.18
N VAL A 49 -7.00 5.57 0.79
CA VAL A 49 -5.96 4.60 1.15
C VAL A 49 -6.58 3.24 1.52
N GLU A 50 -7.59 3.25 2.38
CA GLU A 50 -8.29 2.03 2.82
C GLU A 50 -9.12 1.37 1.71
N LYS A 51 -9.34 2.05 0.59
CA LYS A 51 -9.94 1.50 -0.62
C LYS A 51 -8.90 1.02 -1.64
N GLY A 52 -7.62 1.28 -1.43
CA GLY A 52 -6.59 0.99 -2.43
C GLY A 52 -6.67 1.89 -3.66
N ASP A 53 -7.10 3.14 -3.51
CA ASP A 53 -7.20 4.07 -4.63
C ASP A 53 -5.82 4.44 -5.19
N SER A 54 -5.61 4.24 -6.49
CA SER A 54 -4.32 4.48 -7.17
C SER A 54 -3.99 5.96 -7.38
N SER A 55 -4.93 6.87 -7.13
CA SER A 55 -4.69 8.31 -7.19
C SER A 55 -3.98 8.85 -5.95
N VAL A 56 -3.95 8.07 -4.85
CA VAL A 56 -3.28 8.46 -3.62
C VAL A 56 -1.77 8.26 -3.77
N SER A 57 -0.99 9.23 -3.29
CA SER A 57 0.46 9.16 -3.36
C SER A 57 1.02 8.01 -2.52
N MET A 58 2.11 7.40 -2.98
CA MET A 58 2.79 6.33 -2.25
C MET A 58 3.24 6.80 -0.85
N GLY A 59 3.63 8.07 -0.70
CA GLY A 59 3.99 8.66 0.59
C GLY A 59 2.84 8.68 1.59
N ALA A 60 1.60 8.86 1.15
CA ALA A 60 0.43 8.78 2.03
C ALA A 60 0.19 7.34 2.50
N TYR A 61 0.31 6.33 1.62
CA TYR A 61 0.28 4.93 2.01
C TYR A 61 1.37 4.60 3.05
N PHE A 62 2.60 5.06 2.82
CA PHE A 62 3.71 4.87 3.75
C PHE A 62 3.44 5.50 5.12
N ASN A 63 2.96 6.74 5.18
CA ASN A 63 2.67 7.41 6.45
C ASN A 63 1.57 6.70 7.23
N VAL A 64 0.54 6.18 6.57
CA VAL A 64 -0.50 5.38 7.22
C VAL A 64 0.09 4.09 7.79
N LEU A 65 0.89 3.36 7.01
CA LEU A 65 1.55 2.14 7.48
C LEU A 65 2.51 2.42 8.64
N ARG A 66 3.27 3.52 8.61
CA ARG A 66 4.11 3.98 9.73
C ARG A 66 3.31 4.20 11.00
N VAL A 67 2.15 4.86 10.92
CA VAL A 67 1.26 5.08 12.08
C VAL A 67 0.73 3.75 12.63
N LEU A 68 0.55 2.75 11.77
CA LEU A 68 0.13 1.40 12.17
C LEU A 68 1.31 0.52 12.63
N GLY A 69 2.56 0.98 12.55
CA GLY A 69 3.76 0.18 12.87
C GLY A 69 4.03 -0.91 11.84
N LEU A 70 3.64 -0.69 10.58
CA LEU A 70 3.77 -1.63 9.45
C LEU A 70 4.67 -1.10 8.33
N GLN A 71 5.43 -0.02 8.56
CA GLN A 71 6.31 0.59 7.56
C GLN A 71 7.32 -0.38 6.96
N ASN A 72 7.78 -1.37 7.73
CA ASN A 72 8.76 -2.35 7.25
C ASN A 72 8.17 -3.33 6.21
N ASP A 73 6.84 -3.41 6.10
CA ASP A 73 6.20 -4.24 5.06
C ASP A 73 6.49 -3.70 3.65
N PHE A 74 6.85 -2.42 3.49
CA PHE A 74 7.32 -1.89 2.22
C PHE A 74 8.54 -2.64 1.68
N LEU A 75 9.42 -3.11 2.57
CA LEU A 75 10.62 -3.86 2.18
C LEU A 75 10.30 -5.24 1.60
N LYS A 76 9.05 -5.72 1.72
CA LYS A 76 8.60 -6.98 1.13
C LYS A 76 8.20 -6.82 -0.34
N LEU A 77 7.90 -5.60 -0.78
CA LEU A 77 7.49 -5.33 -2.16
C LEU A 77 8.69 -5.57 -3.09
N ALA A 78 8.52 -6.47 -4.06
CA ALA A 78 9.56 -6.90 -4.99
C ALA A 78 10.82 -7.49 -4.32
N ALA A 79 10.73 -7.91 -3.05
CA ALA A 79 11.85 -8.54 -2.36
C ALA A 79 12.20 -9.92 -2.94
N ASP A 80 11.20 -10.59 -3.51
CA ASP A 80 11.34 -11.94 -4.04
C ASP A 80 11.14 -11.99 -5.56
N ASP A 81 12.22 -11.72 -6.30
CA ASP A 81 12.27 -11.81 -7.76
C ASP A 81 12.82 -13.18 -8.21
N GLU A 82 12.14 -14.27 -7.86
CA GLU A 82 12.58 -15.63 -8.23
C GLU A 82 12.79 -15.79 -9.75
N MET A 83 11.90 -15.23 -10.55
CA MET A 83 11.98 -15.33 -12.00
C MET A 83 13.17 -14.56 -12.55
N GLY A 84 13.40 -13.32 -12.08
CA GLY A 84 14.57 -12.54 -12.46
C GLY A 84 15.89 -13.22 -12.09
N ARG A 85 15.97 -13.82 -10.90
CA ARG A 85 17.16 -14.61 -10.50
C ARG A 85 17.39 -15.81 -11.41
N LYS A 86 16.33 -16.56 -11.75
CA LYS A 86 16.43 -17.70 -12.69
C LYS A 86 16.88 -17.26 -14.08
N LEU A 87 16.39 -16.12 -14.58
CA LEU A 87 16.82 -15.57 -15.88
C LEU A 87 18.32 -15.19 -15.86
N GLN A 88 18.78 -14.58 -14.77
CA GLN A 88 20.20 -14.25 -14.58
C GLN A 88 21.09 -15.49 -14.58
N ASP A 89 20.68 -16.56 -13.91
CA ASP A 89 21.44 -17.81 -13.85
C ASP A 89 21.54 -18.51 -15.22
N LEU A 90 20.53 -18.33 -16.09
CA LEU A 90 20.51 -18.87 -17.45
C LEU A 90 21.44 -18.11 -18.42
N ASP A 91 21.62 -16.80 -18.23
CA ASP A 91 22.55 -15.99 -19.03
C ASP A 91 24.03 -16.19 -18.63
N LEU A 92 24.29 -16.88 -17.52
CA LEU A 92 25.63 -17.25 -17.04
C LEU A 92 26.12 -18.61 -17.58
N LEU A 93 25.33 -19.27 -18.44
CA LEU A 93 25.64 -20.52 -19.16
C LEU A 93 25.96 -20.25 -20.63
#